data_AF-A0A7X7VHR0-F1
#
_entry.id   AF-A0A7X7VHR0-F1
#
_cell.length_a   1.000
_cell.length_b   1.000
_cell.length_c   1.000
_cell.angle_alpha   90.00
_cell.angle_beta   90.00
_cell.angle_gamma   90.00
#
_symmetry.space_group_name_H-M   'P 1'
#
loop_
_entity.id
_entity.type
_entity.pdbx_description
1 polymer ?
#
loop_
_entity_poly.entity_id
_entity_poly.type
_entity_poly.pdbx_seq_one_letter_code
_entity_poly.pdbx_strand_id
1 'polypeptide(L)'
;SPIISMGRLYIISEDGTLFCFSETTREVSVEPDNADFGLVEEGREPIMPITLTNRIAKKVTVSITKEGDFFSVKPATFEMKSGEKVNFNISIDPQKAQKGPNNGLVKIAWNDRVVVLPVTIMIK
;
A
#
# COMPACT_ATOMS: atom_id res chain seq x y z
N SER A 1 3.61 2.73 37.70
CA SER A 1 2.57 3.12 36.73
C SER A 1 3.08 2.90 35.32
N PRO A 2 2.28 2.32 34.41
CA PRO A 2 2.67 2.22 33.00
C PRO A 2 2.79 3.61 32.37
N ILE A 3 3.76 3.78 31.47
CA ILE A 3 3.93 5.01 30.68
C ILE A 3 3.86 4.63 29.20
N ILE A 4 3.06 5.35 28.42
CA ILE A 4 3.08 5.24 26.95
C ILE A 4 3.92 6.39 26.41
N SER A 5 4.94 6.07 25.62
CA SER A 5 5.78 7.06 24.94
C SER A 5 6.21 6.53 23.58
N MET A 6 6.15 7.36 22.53
CA MET A 6 6.55 6.99 21.16
C MET A 6 5.91 5.68 20.63
N GLY A 7 4.65 5.39 20.99
CA GLY A 7 3.95 4.17 20.58
C GLY A 7 4.45 2.90 21.29
N ARG A 8 5.16 3.04 22.41
CA ARG A 8 5.67 1.95 23.23
C ARG A 8 5.12 2.08 24.65
N LEU A 9 4.74 0.94 25.23
CA LEU A 9 4.33 0.79 26.61
C LEU A 9 5.56 0.44 27.46
N TYR A 10 5.86 1.29 28.42
CA TYR A 10 6.93 1.11 29.39
C TYR A 10 6.32 0.73 30.74
N ILE A 11 6.82 -0.36 31.33
CA ILE A 11 6.45 -0.82 32.66
C ILE A 11 7.73 -0.92 33.49
N ILE A 12 7.73 -0.27 34.65
CA ILE A 12 8.80 -0.45 35.64
C ILE A 12 8.29 -1.45 36.68
N SER A 13 9.01 -2.55 36.89
CA SER A 13 8.74 -3.52 37.95
C SER A 13 9.20 -3.01 39.31
N GLU A 14 8.75 -3.69 40.36
CA GLU A 14 9.11 -3.38 41.75
C GLU A 14 10.62 -3.48 42.03
N ASP A 15 11.33 -4.35 41.31
CA ASP A 15 12.79 -4.47 41.38
C ASP A 15 13.57 -3.42 40.55
N GLY A 16 12.86 -2.49 39.91
CA GLY A 16 13.45 -1.42 39.10
C GLY A 16 13.74 -1.80 37.65
N THR A 17 13.41 -3.01 37.19
CA THR A 17 13.56 -3.40 35.79
C THR A 17 12.60 -2.63 34.89
N LEU A 18 13.12 -2.02 33.82
CA LEU A 18 12.32 -1.35 32.79
C LEU A 18 11.99 -2.33 31.66
N PHE A 19 10.72 -2.67 31.54
CA PHE A 19 10.17 -3.41 30.41
C PHE A 19 9.66 -2.45 29.35
N CYS A 20 10.01 -2.71 28.08
CA CYS A 20 9.53 -1.98 26.92
C CYS A 20 8.75 -2.93 26.02
N PHE A 21 7.46 -2.64 25.86
CA PHE A 21 6.56 -3.35 24.98
C PHE A 21 6.24 -2.43 23.80
N SER A 22 6.61 -2.83 22.59
CA SER A 22 6.15 -2.16 21.37
C SER A 22 4.95 -2.90 20.81
N GLU A 23 3.99 -2.18 20.23
CA GLU A 23 3.19 -2.78 19.17
C GLU A 23 4.15 -3.21 18.06
N THR A 24 4.24 -4.51 17.79
CA THR A 24 4.85 -4.94 16.53
C THR A 24 3.85 -4.54 15.45
N THR A 25 4.07 -3.40 14.80
CA THR A 25 3.31 -3.03 13.61
C THR A 25 3.54 -4.12 12.56
N ARG A 26 2.55 -5.00 12.38
CA ARG A 26 2.61 -6.15 11.46
C ARG A 26 2.13 -5.79 10.06
N GLU A 27 2.23 -4.53 9.69
CA GLU A 27 1.62 -3.99 8.48
C GLU A 27 2.62 -3.37 7.52
N VAL A 28 2.27 -3.42 6.25
CA VAL A 28 2.78 -2.55 5.21
C VAL A 28 1.69 -1.50 5.00
N SER A 29 2.00 -0.22 5.25
CA SER A 29 1.02 0.86 5.01
C SER A 29 1.00 1.21 3.53
N VAL A 30 -0.18 1.46 2.98
CA VAL A 30 -0.43 1.80 1.57
C VAL A 30 -0.96 3.23 1.51
N GLU A 31 -0.36 4.09 0.69
CA GLU A 31 -0.80 5.48 0.52
C GLU A 31 -0.67 5.90 -0.97
N PRO A 32 -1.72 6.43 -1.60
CA PRO A 32 -3.10 6.53 -1.11
C PRO A 32 -3.80 5.17 -0.95
N ASP A 33 -4.92 5.15 -0.22
CA ASP A 33 -5.77 3.97 0.03
C ASP A 33 -6.82 3.71 -1.07
N ASN A 34 -6.83 4.56 -2.10
CA ASN A 34 -7.55 4.39 -3.36
C ASN A 34 -6.73 5.02 -4.50
N ALA A 35 -6.97 4.57 -5.73
CA ALA A 35 -6.37 5.14 -6.93
C ALA A 35 -7.47 5.73 -7.83
N ASP A 36 -7.88 6.97 -7.54
CA ASP A 36 -8.85 7.71 -8.33
C ASP A 36 -8.17 8.68 -9.30
N PHE A 37 -8.28 8.38 -10.60
CA PHE A 37 -7.74 9.22 -11.67
C PHE A 37 -8.69 10.34 -12.09
N GLY A 38 -9.92 10.36 -11.59
CA GLY A 38 -10.92 11.36 -11.91
C GLY A 38 -11.37 11.33 -13.38
N LEU A 39 -11.74 12.52 -13.90
CA LEU A 39 -12.13 12.71 -15.30
C LEU A 39 -10.90 12.88 -16.19
N VAL A 40 -10.78 12.04 -17.21
CA VAL A 40 -9.64 11.97 -18.12
C VAL A 40 -10.13 11.97 -19.56
N GLU A 41 -9.48 12.78 -20.41
CA GLU A 41 -9.78 12.81 -21.85
C GLU A 41 -9.40 11.47 -22.52
N GLU A 42 -10.17 11.06 -23.51
CA GLU A 42 -9.91 9.83 -24.29
C GLU A 42 -8.47 9.82 -24.86
N GLY A 43 -7.83 8.65 -24.84
CA GLY A 43 -6.47 8.47 -25.35
C GLY A 43 -5.33 8.87 -24.40
N ARG A 44 -5.63 9.33 -23.17
CA ARG A 44 -4.61 9.69 -22.17
C ARG A 44 -4.17 8.49 -21.34
N GLU A 45 -2.88 8.48 -20.99
CA GLU A 45 -2.24 7.50 -20.09
C GLU A 45 -1.74 8.20 -18.82
N PRO A 46 -2.63 8.55 -17.87
CA PRO A 46 -2.18 9.04 -16.57
C PRO A 46 -1.54 7.91 -15.74
N ILE A 47 -0.60 8.31 -14.88
CA ILE A 47 0.15 7.41 -13.99
C ILE A 47 -0.03 7.89 -12.55
N MET A 48 -0.36 6.99 -11.64
CA MET A 48 -0.45 7.27 -10.21
C MET A 48 0.56 6.42 -9.43
N PRO A 49 1.50 7.05 -8.68
CA PRO A 49 2.35 6.33 -7.75
C PRO A 49 1.60 5.99 -6.46
N ILE A 50 1.75 4.75 -6.00
CA ILE A 50 1.29 4.28 -4.70
C ILE A 50 2.52 3.95 -3.85
N THR A 51 2.63 4.60 -2.69
CA THR A 51 3.72 4.41 -1.74
C THR A 51 3.38 3.34 -0.72
N LEU A 52 4.21 2.29 -0.67
CA LEU A 52 4.20 1.31 0.39
C LEU A 52 5.27 1.65 1.42
N THR A 53 4.97 1.51 2.71
CA THR A 53 5.98 1.57 3.78
C THR A 53 5.95 0.29 4.60
N ASN A 54 7.07 -0.44 4.65
CA ASN A 54 7.16 -1.64 5.46
C ASN A 54 7.35 -1.25 6.94
N ARG A 55 6.30 -1.37 7.76
CA ARG A 55 6.35 -1.11 9.21
C ARG A 55 6.68 -2.37 10.02
N ILE A 56 6.95 -3.49 9.36
CA ILE A 56 7.30 -4.76 9.99
C ILE A 56 8.81 -4.75 10.27
N ALA A 57 9.20 -5.22 11.46
CA ALA A 57 10.60 -5.31 11.90
C ALA A 57 11.48 -6.28 11.07
N LYS A 58 10.94 -6.88 10.00
CA LYS A 58 11.60 -7.85 9.13
C LYS A 58 11.42 -7.44 7.67
N LYS A 59 12.31 -7.96 6.82
CA LYS A 59 12.16 -7.86 5.37
C LYS A 59 10.86 -8.58 4.94
N VAL A 60 10.13 -7.98 4.01
CA VAL A 60 8.93 -8.57 3.41
C VAL A 60 9.06 -8.64 1.90
N THR A 61 8.46 -9.66 1.31
CA THR A 61 8.24 -9.75 -0.13
C THR A 61 6.81 -9.33 -0.39
N VAL A 62 6.62 -8.34 -1.26
CA VAL A 62 5.31 -7.85 -1.68
C VAL A 62 5.04 -8.36 -3.09
N SER A 63 3.82 -8.86 -3.31
CA SER A 63 3.29 -9.17 -4.64
C SER A 63 2.03 -8.37 -4.92
N ILE A 64 1.89 -7.93 -6.17
CA ILE A 64 0.81 -7.07 -6.64
C ILE A 64 0.13 -7.76 -7.81
N THR A 65 -1.17 -7.97 -7.70
CA THR A 65 -2.02 -8.46 -8.80
C THR A 65 -3.11 -7.46 -9.09
N LYS A 66 -3.68 -7.52 -10.31
CA LYS A 66 -4.71 -6.60 -10.76
C LYS A 66 -5.94 -7.34 -11.26
N GLU A 67 -7.10 -6.71 -11.07
CA GLU A 67 -8.37 -7.08 -11.67
C GLU A 67 -8.88 -5.86 -12.46
N GLY A 68 -9.01 -6.03 -13.78
CA GLY A 68 -9.29 -4.94 -14.71
C GLY A 68 -8.20 -4.82 -15.78
N ASP A 69 -8.61 -4.65 -17.03
CA ASP A 69 -7.70 -4.66 -18.18
C ASP A 69 -7.26 -3.27 -18.64
N PHE A 70 -7.96 -2.22 -18.19
CA PHE A 70 -7.72 -0.82 -18.54
C PHE A 70 -6.50 -0.19 -17.85
N PHE A 71 -5.74 -0.95 -17.07
CA PHE A 71 -4.54 -0.45 -16.41
C PHE A 71 -3.48 -1.55 -16.21
N SER A 72 -2.27 -1.12 -15.88
CA SER A 72 -1.11 -1.96 -15.55
C SER A 72 -0.46 -1.50 -14.25
N VAL A 73 0.28 -2.40 -13.60
CA VAL A 73 1.01 -2.14 -12.35
C VAL A 73 2.48 -2.49 -12.49
N LYS A 74 3.39 -1.60 -12.05
CA LYS A 74 4.83 -1.85 -12.08
C LYS A 74 5.56 -1.18 -10.89
N PRO A 75 6.51 -1.87 -10.23
CA PRO A 75 6.79 -3.31 -10.33
C PRO A 75 5.67 -4.15 -9.71
N ALA A 76 5.51 -5.40 -10.17
CA ALA A 76 4.49 -6.33 -9.63
C ALA A 76 4.98 -7.14 -8.42
N THR A 77 6.29 -7.30 -8.25
CA THR A 77 6.88 -8.00 -7.10
C THR A 77 8.18 -7.33 -6.69
N PHE A 78 8.41 -7.17 -5.40
CA PHE A 78 9.65 -6.59 -4.85
C PHE A 78 9.82 -6.94 -3.37
N GLU A 79 11.02 -6.71 -2.84
CA GLU A 79 11.31 -6.84 -1.42
C GLU A 79 11.41 -5.46 -0.77
N MET A 80 11.04 -5.38 0.51
CA MET A 80 11.18 -4.17 1.32
C MET A 80 11.83 -4.52 2.66
N LYS A 81 12.92 -3.85 3.00
CA LYS A 81 13.52 -3.88 4.34
C LYS A 81 12.61 -3.19 5.35
N SER A 82 12.83 -3.46 6.64
CA SER A 82 12.12 -2.75 7.71
C SER A 82 12.30 -1.24 7.58
N GLY A 83 11.21 -0.49 7.59
CA GLY A 83 11.19 0.96 7.44
C GLY A 83 11.37 1.48 6.01
N GLU A 84 11.59 0.60 5.03
CA GLU A 84 11.76 1.00 3.63
C GLU A 84 10.44 1.49 3.03
N LYS A 85 10.56 2.47 2.12
CA LYS A 85 9.47 2.95 1.28
C LYS A 85 9.73 2.57 -0.16
N VAL A 86 8.73 2.01 -0.83
CA VAL A 86 8.78 1.65 -2.25
C VAL A 86 7.52 2.17 -2.93
N ASN A 87 7.69 2.74 -4.12
CA ASN A 87 6.56 3.11 -4.97
C ASN A 87 6.34 2.02 -6.01
N PHE A 88 5.08 1.66 -6.22
CA PHE A 88 4.63 1.05 -7.47
C PHE A 88 3.69 2.00 -8.19
N ASN A 89 3.68 1.95 -9.50
CA ASN A 89 2.86 2.82 -10.33
C ASN A 89 1.70 2.04 -10.93
N ILE A 90 0.53 2.67 -10.93
CA ILE A 90 -0.64 2.28 -11.72
C ILE A 90 -0.65 3.16 -12.97
N SER A 91 -0.59 2.56 -14.16
CA SER A 91 -0.67 3.27 -15.45
C SER A 91 -1.92 2.84 -16.20
N ILE A 92 -2.72 3.79 -16.67
CA ILE A 92 -3.92 3.52 -17.47
C ILE A 92 -3.51 3.12 -18.89
N ASP A 93 -4.14 2.06 -19.42
CA ASP A 93 -4.03 1.66 -20.82
C ASP A 93 -5.18 2.32 -21.61
N PRO A 94 -4.92 3.42 -22.35
CA PRO A 94 -5.97 4.16 -23.04
C PRO A 94 -6.66 3.36 -24.14
N GLN A 95 -6.05 2.28 -24.65
CA GLN A 95 -6.66 1.45 -25.70
C GLN A 95 -7.69 0.47 -25.12
N LYS A 96 -7.61 0.19 -23.81
CA LYS A 96 -8.49 -0.74 -23.12
C LYS A 96 -9.49 -0.06 -22.19
N ALA A 97 -9.21 1.19 -21.79
CA ALA A 97 -10.16 2.01 -21.07
C ALA A 97 -11.37 2.31 -21.97
N GLN A 98 -12.56 2.02 -21.46
CA GLN A 98 -13.81 2.30 -22.17
C GLN A 98 -14.27 3.73 -21.88
N LYS A 99 -14.97 4.35 -22.82
CA LYS A 99 -15.66 5.62 -22.57
C LYS A 99 -16.61 5.48 -21.38
N GLY A 100 -16.61 6.46 -20.47
CA GLY A 100 -17.36 6.42 -19.22
C GLY A 100 -16.56 5.81 -18.05
N PRO A 101 -17.25 5.28 -17.02
CA PRO A 101 -16.60 4.79 -15.82
C PRO A 101 -15.89 3.45 -16.05
N ASN A 102 -14.63 3.36 -15.62
CA ASN A 102 -13.89 2.10 -15.52
C ASN A 102 -13.54 1.87 -14.05
N ASN A 103 -13.79 0.65 -13.56
CA ASN A 103 -13.52 0.24 -12.18
C ASN A 103 -12.69 -1.03 -12.17
N GLY A 104 -11.68 -1.07 -11.31
CA GLY A 104 -10.82 -2.24 -11.12
C GLY A 104 -10.25 -2.28 -9.71
N LEU A 105 -9.46 -3.31 -9.44
CA LEU A 105 -8.85 -3.54 -8.14
C LEU A 105 -7.38 -3.88 -8.29
N VAL A 106 -6.56 -3.40 -7.35
CA VAL A 106 -5.19 -3.87 -7.14
C VAL A 106 -5.15 -4.62 -5.81
N LYS A 107 -4.65 -5.85 -5.83
CA LYS A 107 -4.43 -6.66 -4.63
C LYS A 107 -2.95 -6.64 -4.28
N ILE A 108 -2.63 -6.14 -3.10
CA ILE A 108 -1.28 -6.01 -2.57
C ILE A 108 -1.13 -7.04 -1.46
N ALA A 109 -0.28 -8.04 -1.65
CA ALA A 109 -0.12 -9.15 -0.72
C ALA A 109 1.30 -9.19 -0.14
N TRP A 110 1.41 -9.54 1.14
CA TRP A 110 2.67 -9.83 1.82
C TRP A 110 2.42 -10.82 2.95
N ASN A 111 3.29 -11.81 3.12
CA ASN A 111 3.10 -12.92 4.06
C ASN A 111 1.70 -13.58 3.86
N ASP A 112 0.81 -13.45 4.85
CA ASP A 112 -0.58 -13.93 4.89
C ASP A 112 -1.62 -12.80 4.75
N ARG A 113 -1.18 -11.57 4.51
CA ARG A 113 -2.04 -10.38 4.42
C ARG A 113 -2.27 -9.97 2.98
N VAL A 114 -3.46 -9.45 2.71
CA VAL A 114 -3.85 -8.84 1.44
C VAL A 114 -4.58 -7.53 1.72
N VAL A 115 -4.15 -6.45 1.06
CA VAL A 115 -4.89 -5.19 0.96
C VAL A 115 -5.44 -5.05 -0.45
N VAL A 116 -6.68 -4.58 -0.55
CA VAL A 116 -7.35 -4.31 -1.82
C VAL A 116 -7.44 -2.80 -1.99
N LEU A 117 -6.85 -2.30 -3.08
CA LEU A 117 -6.82 -0.90 -3.48
C LEU A 117 -7.75 -0.71 -4.68
N PRO A 118 -8.88 0.01 -4.54
CA PRO A 118 -9.74 0.33 -5.67
C PRO A 118 -9.04 1.22 -6.69
N VAL A 119 -9.31 0.99 -7.98
CA VAL A 119 -8.83 1.82 -9.09
C VAL A 119 -10.03 2.33 -9.88
N THR A 120 -10.16 3.66 -10.00
CA THR A 120 -11.27 4.30 -10.70
C THR A 120 -10.77 5.34 -11.69
N ILE A 121 -11.42 5.40 -12.84
CA ILE A 121 -11.19 6.45 -13.85
C ILE A 121 -12.48 6.68 -14.65
N MET A 122 -12.75 7.93 -14.98
CA MET A 122 -13.83 8.33 -15.88
C MET A 122 -13.23 8.84 -17.19
N ILE A 123 -13.47 8.13 -18.30
CA ILE A 123 -13.07 8.58 -19.64
C ILE A 123 -14.20 9.41 -20.25
N LYS A 124 -13.85 10.61 -20.72
CA LYS A 124 -14.80 11.56 -21.31
C LYS A 124 -15.40 11.12 -22.64
#